data_AF-A0A952ZZD3-F1
#
_entry.id   AF-A0A952ZZD3-F1
#
_cell.length_a   1.000
_cell.length_b   1.000
_cell.length_c   1.000
_cell.angle_alpha   90.00
_cell.angle_beta   90.00
_cell.angle_gamma   90.00
#
_symmetry.space_group_name_H-M   'P 1'
#
loop_
_entity.id
_entity.type
_entity.pdbx_description
1 polymer ?
#
loop_
_entity_poly.entity_id
_entity_poly.type
_entity_poly.pdbx_seq_one_letter_code
_entity_poly.pdbx_strand_id
1 'polypeptide(L)'
;MTTGNRQLMTGQKGFTLFLAIVIAAALLLIASSMASLAIRQSYIANAGRESQLAFYAADTAMECALYWDVHNPSGNTAFDTSTGTTVYCNYTPSNPGNHWVVGGALSSTMGTITFLPNPYCATARVVKNGATTLIEAKGYNTCDAANPRRVERAVRATY
;
A
#
# COMPACT_ATOMS: atom_id res chain seq x y z
N MET A 1 -30.43 58.92 -59.51
CA MET A 1 -30.57 59.04 -58.04
C MET A 1 -31.75 58.19 -57.61
N THR A 2 -31.51 57.02 -57.02
CA THR A 2 -32.54 56.23 -56.33
C THR A 2 -31.90 55.62 -55.09
N THR A 3 -32.13 56.26 -53.95
CA THR A 3 -31.68 55.87 -52.62
C THR A 3 -32.53 54.69 -52.12
N GLY A 4 -31.94 53.50 -52.10
CA GLY A 4 -32.55 52.31 -51.49
C GLY A 4 -32.50 52.41 -49.96
N ASN A 5 -33.67 52.66 -49.36
CA ASN A 5 -33.85 52.77 -47.92
C ASN A 5 -33.80 51.36 -47.28
N ARG A 6 -32.66 50.97 -46.69
CA ARG A 6 -32.53 49.72 -45.93
C ARG A 6 -33.12 49.92 -44.53
N GLN A 7 -34.33 49.42 -44.30
CA GLN A 7 -34.87 49.28 -42.94
C GLN A 7 -34.07 48.22 -42.18
N LEU A 8 -33.31 48.65 -41.18
CA LEU A 8 -32.71 47.79 -40.17
C LEU A 8 -33.83 47.20 -39.31
N MET A 9 -34.15 45.92 -39.51
CA MET A 9 -35.06 45.17 -38.63
C MET A 9 -34.43 45.05 -37.23
N THR A 10 -34.91 45.84 -36.28
CA THR A 10 -34.55 45.73 -34.86
C THR A 10 -35.32 44.57 -34.22
N GLY A 11 -34.87 43.35 -34.48
CA GLY A 11 -35.36 42.17 -33.78
C GLY A 11 -34.85 42.17 -32.33
N GLN A 12 -35.75 42.17 -31.36
CA GLN A 12 -35.42 41.97 -29.94
C GLN A 12 -34.72 40.62 -29.76
N LYS A 13 -33.38 40.64 -29.58
CA LYS A 13 -32.54 39.45 -29.42
C LYS A 13 -31.63 39.62 -28.21
N GLY A 14 -32.19 39.48 -27.01
CA GLY A 14 -31.45 39.60 -25.74
C GLY A 14 -31.43 38.34 -24.88
N PHE A 15 -32.31 37.37 -25.12
CA PHE A 15 -32.48 36.21 -24.21
C PHE A 15 -31.49 35.06 -24.45
N THR A 16 -30.99 34.90 -25.69
CA THR A 16 -30.11 33.79 -26.06
C THR A 16 -28.76 33.83 -25.34
N LEU A 17 -28.21 35.03 -25.10
CA LEU A 17 -26.96 35.20 -24.35
C LEU A 17 -27.12 34.78 -22.89
N PHE A 18 -28.23 35.17 -22.25
CA PHE A 18 -28.54 34.79 -20.88
C PHE A 18 -28.72 33.26 -20.75
N LEU A 19 -29.48 32.65 -21.66
CA LEU A 19 -29.65 31.20 -21.69
C LEU A 19 -28.33 30.44 -21.88
N ALA A 20 -27.46 30.91 -22.79
CA ALA A 20 -26.15 30.31 -23.01
C ALA A 20 -25.27 30.35 -21.75
N ILE A 21 -25.28 31.47 -21.02
CA ILE A 21 -24.53 31.62 -19.76
C ILE A 21 -25.07 30.67 -18.69
N VAL A 22 -26.40 30.54 -18.56
CA VAL A 22 -27.02 29.62 -17.59
C VAL A 22 -26.65 28.17 -17.88
N ILE A 23 -26.71 27.75 -19.15
CA ILE A 23 -26.31 26.39 -19.55
C ILE A 23 -24.81 26.18 -19.30
N ALA A 24 -23.96 27.13 -19.67
CA ALA A 24 -22.52 27.05 -19.43
C ALA A 24 -22.19 26.96 -17.94
N ALA A 25 -22.86 27.74 -17.09
CA ALA A 25 -22.70 27.69 -15.63
C ALA A 25 -23.14 26.34 -15.07
N ALA A 26 -24.28 25.79 -15.53
CA ALA A 26 -24.75 24.47 -15.12
C ALA A 26 -23.75 23.36 -15.51
N LEU A 27 -23.22 23.40 -16.73
CA LEU A 27 -22.21 22.44 -17.19
C LEU A 27 -20.90 22.54 -16.40
N LEU A 28 -20.46 23.77 -16.06
CA LEU A 28 -19.27 23.99 -15.22
C LEU A 28 -19.46 23.44 -13.80
N LEU A 29 -20.66 23.58 -13.22
CA LEU A 29 -20.98 23.00 -11.91
C LEU A 29 -20.90 21.48 -11.93
N ILE A 30 -21.44 20.84 -12.97
CA ILE A 30 -21.37 19.38 -13.12
C ILE A 30 -19.91 18.94 -13.30
N ALA A 31 -19.16 19.58 -14.20
CA ALA A 31 -17.76 19.24 -14.46
C ALA A 31 -16.87 19.40 -13.22
N SER A 32 -17.04 20.48 -12.46
CA SER A 32 -16.28 20.72 -11.22
C SER A 32 -16.60 19.69 -10.13
N SER A 33 -17.87 19.28 -10.02
CA SER A 33 -18.27 18.22 -9.09
C SER A 33 -17.61 16.89 -9.46
N MET A 34 -17.64 16.48 -10.73
CA MET A 34 -17.00 15.25 -11.21
C MET A 34 -15.49 15.27 -10.99
N ALA A 35 -14.82 16.39 -11.29
CA ALA A 35 -13.39 16.54 -11.07
C ALA A 35 -13.01 16.35 -9.59
N SER A 36 -13.81 16.92 -8.67
CA SER A 36 -13.56 16.78 -7.24
C SER A 36 -13.71 15.32 -6.75
N LEU A 37 -14.66 14.57 -7.30
CA LEU A 37 -14.84 13.15 -7.01
C LEU A 37 -13.67 12.31 -7.55
N ALA A 38 -13.26 12.56 -8.80
CA ALA A 38 -12.17 11.84 -9.44
C ALA A 38 -10.84 12.00 -8.67
N ILE A 39 -10.55 13.20 -8.17
CA ILE A 39 -9.36 13.44 -7.34
C ILE A 39 -9.40 12.58 -6.07
N ARG A 40 -10.53 12.56 -5.36
CA ARG A 40 -10.70 11.76 -4.14
C ARG A 40 -10.56 10.26 -4.42
N GLN A 41 -11.16 9.77 -5.51
CA GLN A 41 -11.06 8.37 -5.93
C GLN A 41 -9.61 7.98 -6.24
N SER A 42 -8.83 8.85 -6.89
CA SER A 42 -7.41 8.62 -7.17
C SER A 42 -6.59 8.48 -5.88
N TYR A 43 -6.84 9.33 -4.87
CA TYR A 43 -6.20 9.20 -3.56
C TYR A 43 -6.53 7.87 -2.87
N ILE A 44 -7.79 7.46 -2.87
CA ILE A 44 -8.23 6.18 -2.28
C ILE A 44 -7.60 5.00 -3.04
N ALA A 45 -7.58 5.05 -4.38
CA ALA A 45 -6.96 4.02 -5.20
C ALA A 45 -5.46 3.87 -4.89
N ASN A 46 -4.74 4.99 -4.74
CA ASN A 46 -3.33 4.95 -4.37
C ASN A 46 -3.14 4.36 -2.96
N ALA A 47 -3.92 4.79 -1.97
CA ALA A 47 -3.85 4.22 -0.62
C ALA A 47 -4.18 2.71 -0.58
N GLY A 48 -5.10 2.26 -1.43
CA GLY A 48 -5.42 0.85 -1.63
C GLY A 48 -4.24 0.07 -2.18
N ARG A 49 -3.57 0.58 -3.22
CA ARG A 49 -2.36 -0.02 -3.79
C ARG A 49 -1.22 -0.12 -2.77
N GLU A 50 -0.94 0.97 -2.05
CA GLU A 50 0.10 0.96 -1.00
C GLU A 50 -0.23 -0.03 0.12
N SER A 51 -1.51 -0.20 0.46
CA SER A 51 -1.97 -1.22 1.41
C SER A 51 -1.73 -2.65 0.90
N GLN A 52 -1.93 -2.91 -0.39
CA GLN A 52 -1.68 -4.22 -0.98
C GLN A 52 -0.19 -4.57 -0.96
N LEU A 53 0.70 -3.61 -1.25
CA LEU A 53 2.14 -3.81 -1.16
C LEU A 53 2.58 -4.12 0.28
N ALA A 54 2.08 -3.36 1.26
CA ALA A 54 2.33 -3.62 2.67
C ALA A 54 1.82 -4.99 3.11
N PHE A 55 0.61 -5.40 2.68
CA PHE A 55 0.04 -6.69 3.02
C PHE A 55 0.81 -7.85 2.38
N TYR A 56 1.18 -7.73 1.10
CA TYR A 56 2.01 -8.71 0.40
C TYR A 56 3.36 -8.93 1.08
N ALA A 57 4.00 -7.83 1.51
CA ALA A 57 5.26 -7.91 2.26
C ALA A 57 5.06 -8.63 3.61
N ALA A 58 3.97 -8.32 4.33
CA ALA A 58 3.64 -8.95 5.60
C ALA A 58 3.42 -10.46 5.44
N ASP A 59 2.66 -10.86 4.41
CA ASP A 59 2.36 -12.26 4.09
C ASP A 59 3.65 -13.03 3.75
N THR A 60 4.53 -12.44 2.94
CA THR A 60 5.84 -13.05 2.63
C THR A 60 6.70 -13.26 3.89
N ALA A 61 6.66 -12.33 4.84
CA ALA A 61 7.38 -12.48 6.11
C ALA A 61 6.74 -13.54 7.02
N MET A 62 5.41 -13.63 7.02
CA MET A 62 4.66 -14.68 7.72
C MET A 62 5.06 -16.05 7.20
N GLU A 63 5.01 -16.26 5.88
CA GLU A 63 5.35 -17.52 5.24
C GLU A 63 6.80 -17.91 5.49
N CYS A 64 7.74 -16.95 5.50
CA CYS A 64 9.12 -17.28 5.82
C CYS A 64 9.28 -17.70 7.30
N ALA A 65 8.66 -16.97 8.23
CA ALA A 65 8.68 -17.35 9.64
C ALA A 65 8.03 -18.72 9.86
N LEU A 66 6.89 -18.99 9.23
CA LEU A 66 6.20 -20.27 9.33
C LEU A 66 7.02 -21.42 8.72
N TYR A 67 7.66 -21.18 7.57
CA TYR A 67 8.56 -22.15 6.93
C TYR A 67 9.70 -22.55 7.87
N TRP A 68 10.36 -21.59 8.50
CA TRP A 68 11.45 -21.87 9.44
C TRP A 68 10.96 -22.42 10.79
N ASP A 69 9.69 -22.26 11.12
CA ASP A 69 9.11 -22.91 12.32
C ASP A 69 8.76 -24.37 12.08
N VAL A 70 8.16 -24.69 10.92
CA VAL A 70 7.56 -26.02 10.65
C VAL A 70 8.44 -26.89 9.74
N HIS A 71 9.16 -26.29 8.79
CA HIS A 71 9.87 -27.00 7.71
C HIS A 71 11.38 -26.73 7.73
N ASN A 72 11.94 -26.35 8.88
CA ASN A 72 13.38 -26.18 9.02
C ASN A 72 14.13 -27.46 8.60
N PRO A 73 15.13 -27.40 7.71
CA PRO A 73 15.94 -28.55 7.29
C PRO A 73 16.61 -29.32 8.43
N SER A 74 16.81 -28.68 9.59
CA SER A 74 17.36 -29.32 10.79
C SER A 74 16.35 -30.18 11.57
N GLY A 75 15.08 -30.25 11.13
CA GLY A 75 14.02 -31.08 11.72
C GLY A 75 13.32 -30.49 12.94
N ASN A 76 13.86 -29.43 13.56
CA ASN A 76 13.28 -28.70 14.69
C ASN A 76 12.98 -27.25 14.31
N THR A 77 12.05 -26.59 15.01
CA THR A 77 11.81 -25.14 14.81
C THR A 77 13.10 -24.32 14.92
N ALA A 78 13.30 -23.39 13.98
CA ALA A 78 14.39 -22.41 14.06
C ALA A 78 14.23 -21.41 15.21
N PHE A 79 13.02 -21.32 15.77
CA PHE A 79 12.62 -20.42 16.86
C PHE A 79 12.57 -21.14 18.21
N ASP A 80 13.35 -22.20 18.37
CA ASP A 80 13.51 -22.90 19.64
C ASP A 80 13.95 -21.95 20.75
N THR A 81 13.44 -22.12 21.97
CA THR A 81 13.71 -21.17 23.07
C THR A 81 15.09 -21.37 23.72
N SER A 82 15.79 -22.45 23.39
CA SER A 82 17.08 -22.84 23.98
C SER A 82 18.27 -22.66 23.05
N THR A 83 18.05 -22.76 21.73
CA THR A 83 19.11 -22.65 20.73
C THR A 83 18.79 -21.61 19.66
N GLY A 84 19.81 -20.86 19.26
CA GLY A 84 19.71 -19.88 18.17
C GLY A 84 20.17 -20.47 16.84
N THR A 85 19.46 -20.17 15.76
CA THR A 85 19.80 -20.60 14.39
C THR A 85 19.67 -19.43 13.41
N THR A 86 20.45 -19.46 12.33
CA THR A 86 20.35 -18.45 11.29
C THR A 86 19.26 -18.83 10.29
N VAL A 87 18.27 -17.95 10.12
CA VAL A 87 17.22 -18.08 9.12
C VAL A 87 17.49 -17.16 7.94
N TYR A 88 17.06 -17.59 6.76
CA TYR A 88 17.24 -16.88 5.50
C TYR A 88 15.89 -16.64 4.86
N CYS A 89 15.58 -15.38 4.51
CA CYS A 89 14.30 -15.03 3.88
C CYS A 89 14.52 -14.04 2.76
N ASN A 90 14.29 -14.44 1.51
CA ASN A 90 14.68 -13.63 0.36
C ASN A 90 16.20 -13.29 0.38
N TYR A 91 17.03 -14.27 0.80
CA TYR A 91 18.48 -14.16 0.73
C TYR A 91 18.96 -14.45 -0.69
N THR A 92 19.47 -13.42 -1.34
CA THR A 92 20.01 -13.50 -2.72
C THR A 92 21.27 -12.62 -2.79
N PRO A 93 22.08 -12.71 -3.86
CA PRO A 93 23.20 -11.77 -4.05
C PRO A 93 22.79 -10.30 -4.04
N SER A 94 21.53 -9.99 -4.37
CA SER A 94 20.97 -8.63 -4.33
C SER A 94 20.46 -8.22 -2.95
N ASN A 95 20.20 -9.17 -2.04
CA ASN A 95 19.76 -8.94 -0.66
C ASN A 95 20.61 -9.77 0.33
N PRO A 96 21.93 -9.56 0.43
CA PRO A 96 22.79 -10.38 1.29
C PRO A 96 22.51 -10.17 2.79
N GLY A 97 21.90 -9.04 3.17
CA GLY A 97 21.53 -8.74 4.55
C GLY A 97 20.28 -9.47 5.06
N ASN A 98 19.59 -10.23 4.20
CA ASN A 98 18.34 -10.90 4.53
C ASN A 98 18.55 -12.25 5.25
N HIS A 99 19.28 -12.21 6.36
CA HIS A 99 19.48 -13.34 7.25
C HIS A 99 19.62 -12.85 8.70
N TRP A 100 19.08 -13.61 9.64
CA TRP A 100 19.10 -13.23 11.06
C TRP A 100 19.23 -14.45 11.95
N VAL A 101 19.89 -14.28 13.09
CA VAL A 101 19.89 -15.27 14.16
C VAL A 101 18.57 -15.12 14.93
N VAL A 102 17.80 -16.20 14.99
CA VAL A 102 16.53 -16.30 15.71
C VAL A 102 16.57 -17.53 16.63
N GLY A 103 15.64 -17.63 17.58
CA GLY A 103 15.69 -18.66 18.62
C GLY A 103 16.56 -18.25 19.81
N GLY A 104 16.73 -19.15 20.77
CA GLY A 104 17.42 -18.92 22.05
C GLY A 104 16.65 -18.03 23.04
N ALA A 105 15.40 -17.66 22.72
CA ALA A 105 14.54 -16.84 23.57
C ALA A 105 13.05 -17.11 23.28
N LEU A 106 12.19 -16.80 24.26
CA LEU A 106 10.72 -16.89 24.12
C LEU A 106 10.15 -16.01 23.01
N SER A 107 10.84 -14.93 22.66
CA SER A 107 10.46 -13.99 21.61
C SER A 107 11.65 -13.74 20.71
N SER A 108 11.51 -14.09 19.44
CA SER A 108 12.53 -13.88 18.41
C SER A 108 11.97 -12.98 17.33
N THR A 109 12.74 -11.98 16.92
CA THR A 109 12.34 -11.05 15.85
C THR A 109 13.31 -11.18 14.71
N MET A 110 12.80 -11.50 13.53
CA MET A 110 13.54 -11.39 12.28
C MET A 110 13.70 -9.90 11.98
N GLY A 111 14.89 -9.50 11.54
CA GLY A 111 15.12 -8.12 11.12
C GLY A 111 14.31 -7.77 9.87
N THR A 112 14.54 -6.56 9.36
CA THR A 112 13.80 -6.05 8.20
C THR A 112 14.16 -6.82 6.94
N ILE A 113 13.22 -7.62 6.44
CA ILE A 113 13.29 -8.31 5.15
C ILE A 113 13.12 -7.26 4.04
N THR A 114 14.16 -7.02 3.25
CA THR A 114 14.10 -6.13 2.10
C THR A 114 13.77 -6.88 0.82
N PHE A 115 13.03 -6.25 -0.10
CA PHE A 115 12.68 -6.84 -1.40
C PHE A 115 13.29 -6.05 -2.55
N LEU A 116 14.61 -5.79 -2.47
CA LEU A 116 15.31 -4.95 -3.46
C LEU A 116 15.10 -5.49 -4.89
N PRO A 117 14.91 -4.59 -5.87
CA PRO A 117 15.00 -3.13 -5.78
C PRO A 117 13.72 -2.42 -5.29
N ASN A 118 12.68 -3.14 -4.88
CA ASN A 118 11.43 -2.54 -4.46
C ASN A 118 11.53 -1.88 -3.07
N PRO A 119 10.76 -0.81 -2.81
CA PRO A 119 10.87 -0.03 -1.58
C PRO A 119 10.17 -0.67 -0.38
N TYR A 120 9.26 -1.64 -0.59
CA TYR A 120 8.52 -2.29 0.48
C TYR A 120 9.40 -3.28 1.25
N CYS A 121 9.03 -3.54 2.50
CA CYS A 121 9.70 -4.52 3.37
C CYS A 121 8.78 -5.02 4.46
N ALA A 122 9.26 -6.01 5.19
CA ALA A 122 8.53 -6.59 6.30
C ALA A 122 9.43 -7.03 7.44
N THR A 123 8.82 -7.25 8.58
CA THR A 123 9.43 -7.78 9.81
C THR A 123 8.53 -8.86 10.36
N ALA A 124 9.09 -9.95 10.86
CA ALA A 124 8.33 -11.01 11.51
C ALA A 124 8.84 -11.26 12.92
N ARG A 125 7.91 -11.45 13.85
CA ARG A 125 8.17 -11.75 15.24
C ARG A 125 7.49 -13.06 15.62
N VAL A 126 8.26 -13.98 16.15
CA VAL A 126 7.80 -15.28 16.63
C VAL A 126 7.90 -15.32 18.14
N VAL A 127 6.82 -15.72 18.80
CA VAL A 127 6.75 -15.88 20.25
C VAL A 127 6.35 -17.33 20.55
N LYS A 128 7.19 -18.02 21.31
CA LYS A 128 6.91 -19.36 21.84
C LYS A 128 6.46 -19.24 23.28
N ASN A 129 5.29 -19.77 23.60
CA ASN A 129 4.75 -19.84 24.95
C ASN A 129 4.25 -21.27 25.24
N GLY A 130 5.16 -22.13 25.70
CA GLY A 130 4.88 -23.55 25.88
C GLY A 130 4.56 -24.21 24.54
N ALA A 131 3.38 -24.81 24.42
CA ALA A 131 2.91 -25.45 23.19
C ALA A 131 2.37 -24.46 22.15
N THR A 132 2.14 -23.20 22.53
CA THR A 132 1.56 -22.19 21.62
C THR A 132 2.65 -21.39 20.94
N THR A 133 2.53 -21.24 19.62
CA THR A 133 3.36 -20.38 18.80
C THR A 133 2.53 -19.23 18.25
N LEU A 134 3.02 -18.02 18.42
CA LEU A 134 2.44 -16.81 17.83
C LEU A 134 3.45 -16.26 16.83
N ILE A 135 3.02 -16.09 15.59
CA ILE A 135 3.77 -15.39 14.56
C ILE A 135 3.02 -14.10 14.24
N GLU A 136 3.71 -12.98 14.32
CA GLU A 136 3.22 -11.66 13.95
C GLU A 136 4.13 -11.11 12.86
N ALA A 137 3.58 -10.93 11.66
CA ALA A 137 4.28 -10.37 10.52
C ALA A 137 3.72 -8.99 10.19
N LYS A 138 4.60 -8.01 10.01
CA LYS A 138 4.26 -6.63 9.66
C LYS A 138 4.95 -6.27 8.38
N GLY A 139 4.20 -5.78 7.42
CA GLY A 139 4.70 -5.33 6.14
C GLY A 139 4.39 -3.86 5.91
N TYR A 140 5.22 -3.25 5.09
CA TYR A 140 5.26 -1.81 4.87
C TYR A 140 5.45 -1.52 3.39
N ASN A 141 4.73 -0.53 2.87
CA ASN A 141 4.90 -0.09 1.48
C ASN A 141 6.28 0.56 1.21
N THR A 142 6.93 1.08 2.25
CA THR A 142 8.29 1.63 2.21
C THR A 142 9.07 1.28 3.48
N CYS A 143 10.37 1.03 3.33
CA CYS A 143 11.29 0.84 4.45
C CYS A 143 11.73 2.13 5.13
N ASP A 144 11.50 3.27 4.50
CA ASP A 144 11.77 4.56 5.10
C ASP A 144 10.73 4.88 6.19
N ALA A 145 11.14 4.73 7.45
CA ALA A 145 10.30 5.00 8.62
C ALA A 145 9.91 6.48 8.76
N ALA A 146 10.64 7.41 8.13
CA ALA A 146 10.32 8.84 8.16
C ALA A 146 9.27 9.24 7.11
N ASN A 147 8.92 8.34 6.18
CA ASN A 147 7.98 8.66 5.12
C ASN A 147 6.55 8.82 5.67
N PRO A 148 5.91 10.00 5.53
CA PRO A 148 4.56 10.23 6.06
C PRO A 148 3.48 9.45 5.31
N ARG A 149 3.79 8.88 4.13
CA ARG A 149 2.90 8.00 3.36
C ARG A 149 3.18 6.52 3.64
N ARG A 150 3.90 6.20 4.71
CA ARG A 150 4.16 4.82 5.11
C ARG A 150 2.88 4.18 5.62
N VAL A 151 2.50 3.09 4.98
CA VAL A 151 1.37 2.23 5.31
C VAL A 151 1.91 0.96 5.95
N GLU A 152 1.31 0.54 7.06
CA GLU A 152 1.58 -0.74 7.73
C GLU A 152 0.37 -1.66 7.60
N ARG A 153 0.62 -2.93 7.30
CA ARG A 153 -0.35 -4.02 7.40
C ARG A 153 0.28 -5.16 8.18
N ALA A 154 -0.51 -5.79 9.04
CA ALA A 154 -0.05 -6.87 9.88
C ALA A 154 -0.92 -8.12 9.69
N VAL A 155 -0.28 -9.28 9.72
CA VAL A 155 -0.91 -10.60 9.73
C VAL A 155 -0.41 -11.33 10.97
N ARG A 156 -1.31 -12.07 11.63
CA ARG A 156 -0.98 -12.82 12.84
C ARG A 156 -1.52 -14.24 12.72
N ALA A 157 -0.65 -15.21 12.96
CA ALA A 157 -0.99 -16.62 13.09
C ALA A 157 -0.74 -17.06 14.54
N THR A 158 -1.58 -17.95 15.04
CA THR A 158 -1.39 -18.56 16.37
C THR A 158 -1.86 -20.01 16.29
N TYR A 159 -1.03 -20.93 16.73
CA TYR A 159 -1.29 -22.38 16.75
C TYR A 159 -0.63 -23.04 17.94
#